data_AF-A0A7V2RMV9-F1
#
_entry.id   AF-A0A7V2RMV9-F1
#
_cell.length_a   1.000
_cell.length_b   1.000
_cell.length_c   1.000
_cell.angle_alpha   90.00
_cell.angle_beta   90.00
_cell.angle_gamma   90.00
#
_symmetry.space_group_name_H-M   'P 1'
#
loop_
_entity.id
_entity.type
_entity.pdbx_description
1 polymer ?
#
loop_
_entity_poly.entity_id
_entity_poly.type
_entity_poly.pdbx_seq_one_letter_code
_entity_poly.pdbx_strand_id
1 'polypeptide(L)'
;MKVFFSNKNKTMKGMRQWRFNSIEEMDEKLILEYIAEAIQNQKEGKEIRPAKNKALEIPAELAQCFSENKILENKFNQLSLSKKRDYAEYISSAKKAETKARRLEKILPMILEGIGLNDKYIR
;
A
#
# COMPACT_ATOMS: atom_id res chain seq x y z
N MET A 1 -1.18 30.50 10.19
CA MET A 1 -0.14 29.50 9.86
C MET A 1 -0.62 28.11 10.29
N LYS A 2 -1.17 27.31 9.37
CA LYS A 2 -1.70 25.97 9.67
C LYS A 2 -0.76 24.92 9.13
N VAL A 3 0.09 24.38 10.00
CA VAL A 3 0.75 23.09 9.74
C VAL A 3 -0.28 22.00 10.04
N PHE A 4 -1.12 21.69 9.06
CA PHE A 4 -2.02 20.54 9.13
C PHE A 4 -2.11 19.91 7.74
N PHE A 5 -1.57 18.70 7.59
CA PHE A 5 -2.35 17.47 7.64
C PHE A 5 -1.45 16.30 7.25
N SER A 6 -1.30 15.35 8.17
CA SER A 6 -1.21 13.93 7.80
C SER A 6 -2.34 13.65 6.82
N ASN A 7 -1.99 13.32 5.58
CA ASN A 7 -2.95 13.04 4.52
C ASN A 7 -4.01 12.02 5.00
N LYS A 8 -5.28 12.20 4.60
CA LYS A 8 -6.36 11.23 4.82
C LYS A 8 -6.07 9.86 4.17
N ASN A 9 -5.06 9.78 3.31
CA ASN A 9 -4.47 8.53 2.84
C ASN A 9 -3.29 8.13 3.75
N LYS A 10 -3.55 7.16 4.63
CA LYS A 10 -2.65 6.59 5.65
C LYS A 10 -1.33 5.97 5.13
N THR A 11 -0.99 6.16 3.85
CA THR A 11 0.04 5.39 3.13
C THR A 11 1.35 6.15 2.91
N MET A 12 1.37 7.50 2.93
CA MET A 12 2.59 8.28 2.69
C MET A 12 3.20 8.77 4.01
N LYS A 13 4.34 8.18 4.39
CA LYS A 13 5.15 8.60 5.54
C LYS A 13 6.24 9.55 5.07
N GLY A 14 6.46 10.66 5.79
CA GLY A 14 7.56 11.58 5.52
C GLY A 14 7.31 12.66 4.46
N MET A 15 6.08 12.82 3.96
CA MET A 15 5.76 13.89 3.00
C MET A 15 5.71 15.26 3.70
N ARG A 16 6.58 16.18 3.29
CA ARG A 16 6.54 17.61 3.65
C ARG A 16 6.14 18.40 2.39
N GLN A 17 4.96 19.03 2.39
CA GLN A 17 4.49 19.83 1.24
C GLN A 17 4.03 21.21 1.73
N TRP A 18 4.37 22.24 0.96
CA TRP A 18 3.82 23.59 1.11
C TRP A 18 2.91 23.90 -0.07
N ARG A 19 1.82 24.62 0.20
CA ARG A 19 0.86 25.07 -0.81
C ARG A 19 0.64 26.55 -0.62
N PHE A 20 0.80 27.29 -1.71
CA PHE A 20 0.64 28.74 -1.77
C PHE A 20 -0.39 29.05 -2.85
N ASN A 21 -1.21 30.07 -2.62
CA ASN A 21 -2.16 30.55 -3.63
C ASN A 21 -1.70 31.86 -4.30
N SER A 22 -0.76 32.58 -3.68
CA SER A 22 -0.10 33.75 -4.28
C SER A 22 1.35 33.89 -3.79
N ILE A 23 2.12 34.74 -4.47
CA ILE A 23 3.53 34.99 -4.15
C ILE A 23 3.68 35.82 -2.87
N GLU A 24 2.72 36.70 -2.57
CA GLU A 24 2.79 37.52 -1.35
C GLU A 24 2.62 36.69 -0.05
N GLU A 25 2.07 35.47 -0.16
CA GLU A 25 1.96 34.52 0.96
C GLU A 25 3.27 33.77 1.23
N MET A 26 4.26 33.87 0.35
CA MET A 26 5.54 33.16 0.47
C MET A 26 6.50 33.92 1.38
N ASP A 27 6.75 33.36 2.56
CA ASP A 27 7.82 33.84 3.44
C ASP A 27 9.16 33.24 2.99
N GLU A 28 9.93 34.01 2.22
CA GLU A 28 11.24 33.61 1.69
C GLU A 28 12.20 33.15 2.80
N LYS A 29 12.23 33.88 3.92
CA LYS A 29 13.14 33.59 5.04
C LYS A 29 12.82 32.22 5.64
N LEU A 30 11.53 31.95 5.82
CA LEU A 30 11.06 30.66 6.32
C LEU A 30 11.35 29.53 5.31
N ILE A 31 11.12 29.75 4.01
CA ILE A 31 11.44 28.77 2.96
C ILE A 31 12.92 28.36 3.05
N LEU A 32 13.82 29.33 3.12
CA LEU A 32 15.27 29.10 3.17
C LEU A 32 15.70 28.33 4.43
N GLU A 33 15.09 28.62 5.57
CA GLU A 33 15.36 27.91 6.83
C GLU A 33 14.99 26.43 6.72
N TYR A 34 13.82 26.12 6.15
CA TYR A 34 13.38 24.72 5.95
C TYR A 34 14.23 23.97 4.91
N ILE A 35 14.73 24.67 3.89
CA ILE A 35 15.68 24.08 2.92
C ILE A 35 17.00 23.73 3.63
N ALA A 36 17.54 24.64 4.46
CA ALA A 36 18.75 24.38 5.22
C ALA A 36 18.57 23.21 6.21
N GLU A 37 17.43 23.15 6.90
CA GLU A 37 17.07 22.02 7.77
C GLU A 37 17.01 20.70 6.99
N ALA A 38 16.42 20.70 5.78
CA ALA A 38 16.34 19.50 4.94
C ALA A 38 17.73 19.01 4.51
N ILE A 39 18.63 19.92 4.11
CA ILE A 39 20.02 19.59 3.77
C ILE A 39 20.75 19.01 4.99
N GLN A 40 20.57 19.60 6.16
CA GLN A 40 21.21 19.13 7.39
C GLN A 40 20.68 17.74 7.78
N ASN A 41 19.37 17.52 7.72
CA ASN A 41 18.75 16.21 7.95
C ASN A 41 19.30 15.14 6.99
N GLN A 42 19.57 15.49 5.72
CA GLN A 42 20.19 14.59 4.75
C GLN A 42 21.64 14.26 5.12
N LYS A 43 22.44 15.25 5.48
CA LYS A 43 23.83 15.05 5.96
C LYS A 43 23.90 14.18 7.21
N GLU A 44 22.92 14.33 8.11
CA GLU A 44 22.78 13.55 9.34
C GLU A 44 22.13 12.17 9.12
N GLY A 45 21.73 11.85 7.88
CA GLY A 45 21.14 10.55 7.54
C GLY A 45 19.78 10.29 8.20
N LYS A 46 19.03 11.35 8.56
CA LYS A 46 17.70 11.28 9.17
C LYS A 46 16.60 10.88 8.17
N GLU A 47 16.92 9.98 7.25
CA GLU A 47 15.99 9.49 6.24
C GLU A 47 14.93 8.58 6.87
N ILE A 48 13.66 8.87 6.57
CA ILE A 48 12.55 7.99 6.94
C ILE A 48 12.58 6.80 5.98
N ARG A 49 13.24 5.73 6.40
CA ARG A 49 13.22 4.47 5.65
C ARG A 49 11.79 3.93 5.60
N PRO A 50 11.32 3.43 4.44
CA PRO A 50 10.05 2.72 4.39
C PRO A 50 10.09 1.56 5.38
N ALA A 51 9.00 1.37 6.12
CA ALA A 51 8.90 0.28 7.08
C ALA A 51 9.19 -1.04 6.35
N LYS A 52 9.99 -1.91 6.98
CA LYS A 52 10.32 -3.24 6.45
C LYS A 52 9.02 -3.94 6.04
N ASN A 53 9.05 -4.53 4.84
CA ASN A 53 7.93 -5.26 4.26
C ASN A 53 7.32 -6.21 5.30
N LYS A 54 6.07 -5.96 5.71
CA LYS A 54 5.31 -6.95 6.49
C LYS A 54 5.30 -8.27 5.72
N ALA A 55 5.52 -9.37 6.42
CA ALA A 55 5.37 -10.69 5.82
C ALA A 55 3.96 -10.83 5.23
N LEU A 56 3.83 -11.55 4.13
CA LEU A 56 2.52 -11.87 3.56
C LEU A 56 1.83 -12.85 4.52
N GLU A 57 0.71 -12.43 5.10
CA GLU A 57 -0.15 -13.31 5.90
C GLU A 57 -1.21 -13.92 4.99
N ILE A 58 -1.09 -15.22 4.70
CA ILE A 58 -2.06 -15.95 3.88
C ILE A 58 -3.18 -16.45 4.80
N PRO A 59 -4.44 -16.11 4.54
CA PRO A 59 -5.57 -16.59 5.34
C PRO A 59 -5.78 -18.10 5.14
N ALA A 60 -6.24 -18.78 6.19
CA ALA A 60 -6.40 -20.23 6.21
C ALA A 60 -7.29 -20.75 5.07
N GLU A 61 -8.35 -20.02 4.74
CA GLU A 61 -9.28 -20.38 3.67
C GLU A 61 -8.59 -20.40 2.30
N LEU A 62 -7.66 -19.47 2.05
CA LEU A 62 -6.91 -19.42 0.80
C LEU A 62 -5.82 -20.51 0.77
N ALA A 63 -5.18 -20.78 1.91
CA ALA A 63 -4.20 -21.86 2.04
C ALA A 63 -4.83 -23.24 1.78
N GLN A 64 -6.07 -23.45 2.21
CA GLN A 64 -6.81 -24.68 1.92
C GLN A 64 -7.02 -24.85 0.40
N CYS A 65 -7.43 -23.80 -0.31
CA CYS A 65 -7.58 -23.85 -1.77
C CYS A 65 -6.26 -24.19 -2.49
N PHE A 66 -5.11 -23.74 -1.97
CA PHE A 66 -3.80 -24.09 -2.52
C PHE A 66 -3.46 -25.59 -2.33
N SER A 67 -3.85 -26.16 -1.18
CA SER A 67 -3.66 -27.60 -0.93
C SER A 67 -4.49 -28.48 -1.89
N GLU A 68 -5.69 -28.01 -2.25
CA GLU A 68 -6.59 -28.71 -3.17
C GLU A 68 -6.19 -28.50 -4.65
N ASN A 69 -5.60 -27.34 -4.98
CA ASN A 69 -5.21 -27.00 -6.34
C ASN A 69 -3.79 -26.40 -6.42
N LYS A 70 -2.82 -27.25 -6.73
CA LYS A 70 -1.41 -26.84 -6.91
C LYS A 70 -1.18 -25.88 -8.09
N ILE A 71 -2.03 -25.91 -9.11
CA ILE A 71 -1.91 -24.99 -10.26
C ILE A 71 -2.26 -23.57 -9.80
N LEU A 72 -3.31 -23.43 -9.00
CA LEU A 72 -3.70 -22.16 -8.38
C LEU A 72 -2.58 -21.63 -7.48
N GLU A 73 -1.97 -22.48 -6.66
CA GLU A 73 -0.84 -22.10 -5.80
C GLU A 73 0.33 -21.56 -6.63
N ASN A 74 0.71 -22.26 -7.70
CA ASN A 74 1.79 -21.81 -8.58
C ASN A 74 1.46 -20.47 -9.25
N LYS A 75 0.23 -20.30 -9.74
CA LYS A 75 -0.22 -19.02 -10.33
C LYS A 75 -0.21 -17.89 -9.31
N PHE A 76 -0.71 -18.14 -8.10
CA PHE A 76 -0.65 -17.19 -7.00
C PHE A 76 0.80 -16.82 -6.68
N ASN A 77 1.71 -17.78 -6.66
CA ASN A 77 3.12 -17.56 -6.36
C ASN A 77 3.85 -16.73 -7.42
N GLN A 78 3.40 -16.75 -8.68
CA GLN A 78 3.90 -15.92 -9.77
C GLN A 78 3.43 -14.45 -9.69
N LEU A 79 2.39 -14.14 -8.91
CA LEU A 79 1.92 -12.76 -8.74
C LEU A 79 2.92 -11.91 -7.96
N SER A 80 2.89 -10.60 -8.16
CA SER A 80 3.69 -9.66 -7.35
C SER A 80 3.23 -9.66 -5.88
N LEU A 81 4.14 -9.33 -4.96
CA LEU A 81 3.84 -9.28 -3.53
C LEU A 81 2.63 -8.38 -3.20
N SER A 82 2.47 -7.27 -3.92
CA SER A 82 1.32 -6.37 -3.77
C SER A 82 0.01 -7.06 -4.13
N LYS A 83 -0.05 -7.76 -5.28
CA LYS A 83 -1.25 -8.51 -5.69
C LYS A 83 -1.57 -9.62 -4.70
N LYS A 84 -0.56 -10.34 -4.21
CA LYS A 84 -0.74 -11.38 -3.17
C LYS A 84 -1.34 -10.79 -1.89
N ARG A 85 -0.86 -9.62 -1.45
CA ARG A 85 -1.39 -8.91 -0.27
C ARG A 85 -2.84 -8.47 -0.48
N ASP A 86 -3.16 -7.91 -1.64
CA ASP A 86 -4.53 -7.49 -1.96
C ASP A 86 -5.51 -8.66 -1.87
N TYR A 87 -5.14 -9.83 -2.40
CA TYR A 87 -5.96 -11.04 -2.30
C TYR A 87 -6.11 -11.53 -0.86
N ALA A 88 -5.01 -11.60 -0.11
CA ALA A 88 -5.03 -12.01 1.28
C ALA A 88 -5.89 -11.08 2.14
N GLU A 89 -5.76 -9.77 1.96
CA GLU A 89 -6.54 -8.74 2.67
C GLU A 89 -8.01 -8.74 2.26
N TYR A 90 -8.29 -9.01 0.99
CA TYR A 90 -9.67 -9.17 0.51
C TYR A 90 -10.37 -10.34 1.18
N ILE A 91 -9.70 -11.45 1.47
CA ILE A 91 -10.31 -12.55 2.23
C ILE A 91 -10.36 -12.24 3.73
N SER A 92 -9.25 -11.75 4.31
CA SER A 92 -9.14 -11.54 5.76
C SER A 92 -10.07 -10.45 6.30
N SER A 93 -10.42 -9.46 5.48
CA SER A 93 -11.36 -8.39 5.85
C SER A 93 -12.83 -8.87 5.96
N ALA A 94 -13.18 -10.06 5.46
CA ALA A 94 -14.53 -10.62 5.62
C ALA A 94 -14.66 -11.36 6.96
N LYS A 95 -15.64 -10.98 7.79
CA LYS A 95 -15.89 -11.63 9.09
C LYS A 95 -16.76 -12.89 9.01
N LYS A 96 -17.68 -12.95 8.04
CA LYS A 96 -18.62 -14.07 7.87
C LYS A 96 -18.04 -15.12 6.92
N ALA A 97 -18.15 -16.40 7.28
CA ALA A 97 -17.67 -17.51 6.47
C ALA A 97 -18.29 -17.54 5.07
N GLU A 98 -19.59 -17.31 4.96
CA GLU A 98 -20.31 -17.21 3.68
C GLU A 98 -19.74 -16.11 2.76
N THR A 99 -19.39 -14.96 3.35
CA THR A 99 -18.75 -13.87 2.59
C THR A 99 -17.34 -14.23 2.15
N LYS A 100 -16.58 -14.96 2.98
CA LYS A 100 -15.25 -15.47 2.59
C LYS A 100 -15.34 -16.44 1.42
N ALA A 101 -16.29 -17.38 1.45
CA ALA A 101 -16.53 -18.33 0.36
C ALA A 101 -16.85 -17.62 -0.97
N ARG A 102 -17.81 -16.67 -0.95
CA ARG A 102 -18.14 -15.88 -2.13
C ARG A 102 -16.96 -15.05 -2.66
N ARG A 103 -16.12 -14.53 -1.76
CA ARG A 103 -14.91 -13.78 -2.16
C ARG A 103 -13.87 -14.73 -2.77
N LEU A 104 -13.69 -15.94 -2.24
CA LEU A 104 -12.82 -16.96 -2.81
C LEU A 104 -13.25 -17.30 -4.24
N GLU A 105 -14.52 -17.67 -4.44
CA GLU A 105 -15.07 -17.98 -5.76
C GLU A 105 -14.80 -16.90 -6.80
N LYS A 106 -14.85 -15.62 -6.38
CA LYS A 106 -14.53 -14.48 -7.25
C LYS A 106 -13.04 -14.39 -7.60
N ILE A 107 -12.14 -14.62 -6.64
CA ILE A 107 -10.70 -14.39 -6.85
C ILE A 107 -9.97 -15.57 -7.47
N LEU A 108 -10.46 -16.80 -7.29
CA LEU A 108 -9.89 -18.01 -7.90
C LEU A 108 -9.65 -17.88 -9.40
N PRO A 109 -10.64 -17.51 -10.25
CA PRO A 109 -10.41 -17.34 -11.68
C PRO A 109 -9.41 -16.22 -11.98
N MET A 110 -9.44 -15.11 -11.23
CA MET A 110 -8.51 -13.99 -11.44
C MET A 110 -7.05 -14.39 -11.17
N ILE A 111 -6.80 -15.19 -10.12
CA ILE A 111 -5.48 -15.72 -9.80
C ILE A 111 -4.99 -16.64 -10.92
N LEU A 112 -5.86 -17.51 -11.45
CA LEU A 112 -5.51 -18.40 -12.56
C LEU A 112 -5.13 -17.62 -13.84
N GLU A 113 -5.83 -16.52 -14.10
CA GLU A 113 -5.55 -15.60 -15.20
C GLU A 113 -4.32 -14.71 -14.95
N GLY A 114 -3.78 -14.67 -13.73
CA GLY A 114 -2.62 -13.83 -13.37
C GLY A 114 -2.95 -12.33 -13.20
N ILE A 115 -4.23 -11.99 -13.15
CA ILE A 115 -4.73 -10.62 -13.00
C ILE A 115 -4.72 -10.27 -11.50
N GLY A 116 -4.47 -9.02 -11.16
CA GLY A 116 -4.62 -8.51 -9.78
C GLY A 116 -6.04 -8.05 -9.47
N LEU A 117 -6.44 -8.12 -8.20
CA LEU A 117 -7.79 -7.70 -7.77
C LEU A 117 -8.13 -6.26 -8.18
N ASN A 118 -7.13 -5.38 -8.14
CA ASN A 118 -7.25 -3.94 -8.39
C ASN A 118 -6.63 -3.50 -9.74
N ASP A 119 -6.20 -4.43 -10.59
CA ASP A 119 -5.51 -4.09 -11.85
C ASP A 119 -6.37 -3.22 -12.80
N LYS A 120 -7.70 -3.27 -12.65
CA LYS A 120 -8.63 -2.43 -13.44
C LYS A 120 -8.52 -0.93 -13.16
N TYR A 121 -7.88 -0.51 -12.07
CA TYR A 121 -7.82 0.89 -11.63
C TYR A 121 -6.44 1.55 -11.83
N ILE A 122 -5.48 0.84 -12.45
CA ILE A 122 -4.09 1.30 -12.64
C ILE A 122 -3.87 1.96 -14.02
N ARG A 123 -4.93 2.46 -14.68
CA ARG A 123 -4.82 3.18 -15.97
C ARG A 123 -4.73 4.68 -15.80
#